data_AF-A0A7C8R9U1-F1
#
_entry.id   AF-A0A7C8R9U1-F1
#
_cell.length_a   1.000
_cell.length_b   1.000
_cell.length_c   1.000
_cell.angle_alpha   90.00
_cell.angle_beta   90.00
_cell.angle_gamma   90.00
#
_symmetry.space_group_name_H-M   'P 1'
#
loop_
_entity.id
_entity.type
_entity.pdbx_description
1 polymer ?
#
loop_
_entity_poly.entity_id
_entity_poly.type
_entity_poly.pdbx_seq_one_letter_code
_entity_poly.pdbx_strand_id
1 'polypeptide(L)'
;MGVWPVNPLDVVKGLFLTMVLFAGPLVEKLWLDRDPRDSFVMDVKTSLSSWIGWRNYIVGPITEEITFRSHILALHLSVPNPSLTTLIFLTPLYFGIAHLHHFYEFRLTHPDVSFHFGLVRSLIQFTYTTLFGWFAAWVFLRYGSLWTAIVVHSFCNVMGLPRFWGALEEVWKTWVYYTVLVAGAGGFYYGLWRWTESPNTLIVVG
;
A
#
# COMPACT_ATOMS: atom_id res chain seq x y z
N MET A 1 -3.19 -7.21 18.77
CA MET A 1 -4.05 -8.23 18.11
C MET A 1 -3.53 -8.50 16.69
N GLY A 2 -3.63 -9.73 16.19
CA GLY A 2 -3.26 -10.11 14.81
C GLY A 2 -1.81 -10.60 14.58
N VAL A 3 -1.01 -10.74 15.63
CA VAL A 3 0.35 -11.34 15.53
C VAL A 3 0.28 -12.87 15.44
N TRP A 4 -0.80 -13.46 15.97
CA TRP A 4 -1.07 -14.89 16.00
C TRP A 4 -2.55 -15.16 15.66
N PRO A 5 -2.87 -16.24 14.91
CA PRO A 5 -1.96 -17.19 14.29
C PRO A 5 -1.21 -16.61 13.09
N VAL A 6 0.03 -17.08 12.87
CA VAL A 6 0.78 -16.76 11.65
C VAL A 6 0.42 -17.77 10.58
N ASN A 7 -0.14 -17.30 9.47
CA ASN A 7 -0.38 -18.11 8.28
C ASN A 7 0.43 -17.56 7.10
N PRO A 8 1.57 -18.18 6.74
CA PRO A 8 2.39 -17.73 5.62
C PRO A 8 1.64 -17.69 4.28
N LEU A 9 0.64 -18.56 4.09
CA LEU A 9 -0.16 -18.56 2.88
C LEU A 9 -0.96 -17.26 2.72
N ASP A 10 -1.50 -16.71 3.81
CA ASP A 10 -2.24 -15.45 3.79
C ASP A 10 -1.32 -14.28 3.39
N VAL A 11 -0.06 -14.30 3.85
CA VAL A 11 0.97 -13.34 3.44
C VAL A 11 1.22 -13.42 1.94
N VAL A 12 1.39 -14.63 1.40
CA VAL A 12 1.62 -14.85 -0.04
C VAL A 12 0.39 -14.41 -0.86
N LYS A 13 -0.82 -14.74 -0.43
CA LYS A 13 -2.07 -14.35 -1.12
C LYS A 13 -2.26 -12.83 -1.11
N GLY A 14 -2.02 -12.18 0.04
CA GLY A 14 -2.08 -10.72 0.18
C GLY A 14 -1.05 -10.01 -0.69
N LEU A 15 0.20 -10.49 -0.69
CA LEU A 15 1.25 -9.97 -1.55
C LEU A 15 0.92 -10.17 -3.03
N PHE A 16 0.48 -11.36 -3.43
CA PHE A 16 0.10 -11.66 -4.81
C PHE A 16 -1.03 -10.75 -5.32
N LEU A 17 -2.10 -10.59 -4.53
CA LEU A 17 -3.20 -9.68 -4.88
C LEU A 17 -2.67 -8.24 -5.07
N THR A 18 -1.75 -7.81 -4.21
CA THR A 18 -1.12 -6.48 -4.32
C THR A 18 -0.22 -6.38 -5.55
N MET A 19 0.55 -7.42 -5.89
CA MET A 19 1.36 -7.46 -7.11
C MET A 19 0.50 -7.39 -8.37
N VAL A 20 -0.70 -7.98 -8.37
CA VAL A 20 -1.66 -7.86 -9.46
C VAL A 20 -2.15 -6.42 -9.60
N LEU A 21 -2.49 -5.76 -8.50
CA LEU A 21 -2.87 -4.33 -8.52
C LEU A 21 -1.74 -3.45 -9.08
N PHE A 22 -0.49 -3.75 -8.71
CA PHE A 22 0.70 -3.03 -9.13
C PHE A 22 1.38 -3.63 -10.36
N ALA A 23 0.67 -4.42 -11.18
CA ALA A 23 1.27 -5.12 -12.32
C ALA A 23 1.94 -4.15 -13.31
N GLY A 24 1.34 -2.97 -13.55
CA GLY A 24 1.90 -1.92 -14.41
C GLY A 24 3.28 -1.44 -13.90
N PRO A 25 3.37 -0.85 -12.70
CA PRO A 25 4.64 -0.44 -12.08
C PRO A 25 5.66 -1.58 -11.96
N LEU A 26 5.19 -2.80 -11.69
CA LEU A 26 6.05 -3.98 -11.62
C LEU A 26 6.69 -4.28 -12.98
N VAL A 27 5.90 -4.25 -14.05
CA VAL A 27 6.39 -4.44 -15.43
C VAL A 27 7.29 -3.28 -15.87
N GLU A 28 6.96 -2.04 -15.50
CA GLU A 28 7.82 -0.87 -15.72
C GLU A 28 9.22 -1.11 -15.12
N LYS A 29 9.28 -1.41 -13.82
CA LYS A 29 10.53 -1.55 -13.06
C LYS A 29 11.33 -2.80 -13.41
N LEU A 30 10.67 -3.90 -13.76
CA LEU A 30 11.35 -5.18 -14.03
C LEU A 30 11.73 -5.35 -15.51
N TRP A 31 11.04 -4.67 -16.42
CA TRP A 31 11.20 -4.91 -17.86
C TRP A 31 11.29 -3.64 -18.70
N LEU A 32 10.31 -2.72 -18.62
CA LEU A 32 10.22 -1.63 -19.60
C LEU A 32 11.27 -0.53 -19.41
N ASP A 33 11.63 -0.23 -18.16
CA ASP A 33 12.52 0.88 -17.77
C ASP A 33 13.89 0.38 -17.28
N ARG A 34 14.22 -0.89 -17.57
CA ARG A 34 15.38 -1.54 -16.98
C ARG A 34 16.55 -1.64 -17.95
N ASP A 35 17.70 -1.09 -17.55
CA ASP A 35 18.95 -1.34 -18.24
C ASP A 35 19.37 -2.80 -18.03
N PRO A 36 19.77 -3.54 -19.09
CA PRO A 36 20.28 -4.91 -18.98
C PRO A 36 21.46 -5.08 -18.01
N ARG A 37 22.16 -3.99 -17.68
CA ARG A 37 23.30 -3.97 -16.75
C ARG A 37 22.89 -3.85 -15.28
N ASP A 38 21.63 -3.50 -15.00
CA ASP A 38 21.15 -3.24 -13.65
C ASP A 38 20.67 -4.52 -12.96
N SER A 39 21.24 -4.77 -11.78
CA SER A 39 20.86 -5.89 -10.92
C SER A 39 19.81 -5.44 -9.91
N PHE A 40 18.59 -5.95 -10.06
CA PHE A 40 17.48 -5.79 -9.11
C PHE A 40 17.89 -6.07 -7.68
N VAL A 41 18.70 -7.13 -7.50
CA VAL A 41 19.18 -7.54 -6.20
C VAL A 41 20.08 -6.46 -5.61
N MET A 42 20.90 -5.82 -6.44
CA MET A 42 21.74 -4.70 -6.01
C MET A 42 20.92 -3.45 -5.70
N ASP A 43 19.87 -3.15 -6.48
CA ASP A 43 18.98 -2.01 -6.21
C ASP A 43 18.24 -2.16 -4.90
N VAL A 44 17.68 -3.36 -4.66
CA VAL A 44 17.02 -3.71 -3.41
C VAL A 44 18.02 -3.68 -2.25
N LYS A 45 19.20 -4.28 -2.41
CA LYS A 45 20.24 -4.28 -1.38
C LYS A 45 20.70 -2.86 -1.03
N THR A 46 20.92 -2.02 -2.03
CA THR A 46 21.35 -0.63 -1.85
C THR A 46 20.27 0.16 -1.13
N SER A 47 19.01 0.02 -1.57
CA SER A 47 17.86 0.65 -0.92
C SER A 47 17.77 0.26 0.56
N LEU A 48 17.83 -1.04 0.86
CA LEU A 48 17.73 -1.56 2.24
C LEU A 48 18.97 -1.32 3.10
N SER A 49 20.14 -1.10 2.48
CA SER A 49 21.38 -0.78 3.21
C SER A 49 21.42 0.67 3.73
N SER A 50 20.59 1.55 3.16
CA SER A 50 20.48 2.93 3.61
C SER A 50 19.57 3.03 4.84
N TRP A 51 19.92 3.90 5.79
CA TRP A 51 19.05 4.20 6.94
C TRP A 51 17.64 4.67 6.50
N ILE A 52 17.59 5.47 5.43
CA ILE A 52 16.35 5.99 4.86
C ILE A 52 15.48 4.86 4.30
N GLY A 53 16.07 3.92 3.54
CA GLY A 53 15.33 2.78 3.00
C GLY A 53 14.91 1.79 4.08
N TRP A 54 15.74 1.54 5.10
CA TRP A 54 15.35 0.73 6.24
C TRP A 54 14.15 1.34 6.99
N ARG A 55 14.18 2.66 7.21
CA ARG A 55 13.04 3.41 7.76
C ARG A 55 11.79 3.28 6.87
N ASN A 56 11.91 3.50 5.56
CA ASN A 56 10.77 3.57 4.65
C ASN A 56 10.13 2.20 4.34
N TYR A 57 10.92 1.13 4.32
CA TYR A 57 10.47 -0.19 3.85
C TYR A 57 10.31 -1.23 4.95
N ILE A 58 10.80 -0.97 6.16
CA ILE A 58 10.70 -1.91 7.28
C ILE A 58 10.08 -1.23 8.50
N VAL A 59 10.74 -0.22 9.07
CA VAL A 59 10.30 0.37 10.35
C VAL A 59 8.98 1.10 10.22
N GLY A 60 8.84 1.97 9.21
CA GLY A 60 7.60 2.70 8.94
C GLY A 60 6.42 1.75 8.82
N PRO A 61 6.42 0.81 7.85
CA PRO A 61 5.35 -0.18 7.70
C PRO A 61 5.02 -0.95 8.99
N ILE A 62 6.02 -1.43 9.73
CA ILE A 62 5.79 -2.16 10.99
C ILE A 62 5.10 -1.27 12.02
N THR A 63 5.65 -0.08 12.28
CA THR A 63 5.15 0.82 13.33
C THR A 63 3.77 1.38 12.98
N GLU A 64 3.53 1.70 11.71
CA GLU A 64 2.25 2.18 11.23
C GLU A 64 1.19 1.08 11.30
N GLU A 65 1.45 -0.13 10.79
CA GLU A 65 0.45 -1.20 10.86
C GLU A 65 0.16 -1.65 12.30
N ILE A 66 1.16 -1.66 13.19
CA ILE A 66 0.92 -1.86 14.63
C ILE A 66 -0.03 -0.79 15.17
N THR A 67 0.24 0.49 14.89
CA THR A 67 -0.55 1.61 15.41
C THR A 67 -1.98 1.57 14.88
N PHE A 68 -2.15 1.46 13.57
CA PHE A 68 -3.46 1.60 12.96
C PHE A 68 -4.27 0.30 12.97
N ARG A 69 -3.64 -0.88 12.84
CA ARG A 69 -4.39 -2.16 12.77
C ARG A 69 -4.46 -2.86 14.12
N SER A 70 -3.32 -3.02 14.80
CA SER A 70 -3.29 -3.73 16.08
C SER A 70 -3.76 -2.92 17.28
N HIS A 71 -3.82 -1.59 17.19
CA HIS A 71 -4.41 -0.73 18.22
C HIS A 71 -5.73 -0.11 17.77
N ILE A 72 -5.72 0.84 16.83
CA ILE A 72 -6.93 1.63 16.50
C ILE A 72 -8.05 0.72 15.96
N LEU A 73 -7.79 -0.06 14.91
CA LEU A 73 -8.80 -0.94 14.33
C LEU A 73 -9.18 -2.08 15.29
N ALA A 74 -8.21 -2.70 15.97
CA ALA A 74 -8.49 -3.75 16.96
C ALA A 74 -9.38 -3.30 18.13
N LEU A 75 -9.25 -2.04 18.58
CA LEU A 75 -10.15 -1.46 19.58
C LEU A 75 -11.57 -1.38 19.05
N HIS A 76 -11.76 -0.94 17.80
CA HIS A 76 -13.08 -0.90 17.17
C HIS A 76 -13.67 -2.32 16.97
N LEU A 77 -12.83 -3.31 16.64
CA LEU A 77 -13.24 -4.72 16.58
C LEU A 77 -13.69 -5.28 17.93
N SER A 78 -13.20 -4.74 19.04
CA SER A 78 -13.51 -5.23 20.39
C SER A 78 -14.88 -4.75 20.90
N VAL A 79 -15.52 -3.82 20.18
CA VAL A 79 -16.88 -3.35 20.48
C VAL A 79 -17.89 -4.42 20.07
N PRO A 80 -18.94 -4.69 20.87
CA PRO A 80 -20.01 -5.61 20.46
C PRO A 80 -20.65 -5.17 19.14
N ASN A 81 -20.76 -6.09 18.18
CA ASN A 81 -21.33 -5.85 16.84
C ASN A 81 -20.66 -4.66 16.11
N PRO A 82 -19.35 -4.74 15.79
CA PRO A 82 -18.64 -3.63 15.20
C PRO A 82 -19.16 -3.34 13.79
N SER A 83 -19.35 -2.06 13.47
CA SER A 83 -19.79 -1.64 12.13
C SER A 83 -18.70 -1.90 11.10
N LEU A 84 -18.99 -2.70 10.07
CA LEU A 84 -18.05 -2.98 8.99
C LEU A 84 -17.63 -1.70 8.26
N THR A 85 -18.54 -0.73 8.12
CA THR A 85 -18.23 0.60 7.57
C THR A 85 -17.19 1.32 8.40
N THR A 86 -17.32 1.28 9.73
CA THR A 86 -16.33 1.89 10.62
C THR A 86 -14.98 1.21 10.46
N LEU A 87 -14.95 -0.12 10.48
CA LEU A 87 -13.71 -0.89 10.39
C LEU A 87 -12.97 -0.64 9.06
N ILE A 88 -13.68 -0.72 7.92
CA ILE A 88 -13.07 -0.62 6.59
C ILE A 88 -12.80 0.83 6.19
N PHE A 89 -13.74 1.76 6.46
CA PHE A 89 -13.67 3.11 5.89
C PHE A 89 -13.28 4.19 6.89
N LEU A 90 -13.76 4.11 8.14
CA LEU A 90 -13.50 5.16 9.13
C LEU A 90 -12.14 5.01 9.82
N THR A 91 -11.79 3.81 10.30
CA THR A 91 -10.50 3.62 10.99
C THR A 91 -9.30 3.99 10.12
N PRO A 92 -9.28 3.71 8.81
CA PRO A 92 -8.13 4.10 7.99
C PRO A 92 -8.17 5.57 7.55
N LEU A 93 -9.27 6.29 7.77
CA LEU A 93 -9.27 7.74 7.62
C LEU A 93 -8.29 8.40 8.60
N TYR A 94 -8.15 7.85 9.82
CA TYR A 94 -7.14 8.33 10.77
C TYR A 94 -5.71 8.16 10.22
N PHE A 95 -5.44 7.08 9.48
CA PHE A 95 -4.17 6.88 8.79
C PHE A 95 -3.93 7.96 7.74
N GLY A 96 -4.94 8.26 6.92
CA GLY A 96 -4.88 9.35 5.95
C GLY A 96 -4.63 10.70 6.61
N ILE A 97 -5.40 11.04 7.64
CA ILE A 97 -5.29 12.31 8.38
C ILE A 97 -3.89 12.46 9.00
N ALA A 98 -3.35 11.38 9.57
CA ALA A 98 -2.02 11.41 10.16
C ALA A 98 -0.97 11.87 9.15
N HIS A 99 -1.10 11.56 7.86
CA HIS A 99 -0.17 11.96 6.80
C HIS A 99 -0.30 13.42 6.34
N LEU A 100 -1.34 14.15 6.76
CA LEU A 100 -1.47 15.58 6.45
C LEU A 100 -0.34 16.41 7.08
N HIS A 101 0.37 15.88 8.09
CA HIS A 101 1.55 16.53 8.66
C HIS A 101 2.66 16.77 7.62
N HIS A 102 2.75 15.97 6.56
CA HIS A 102 3.72 16.18 5.48
C HIS A 102 3.47 17.46 4.69
N PHE A 103 2.25 18.01 4.72
CA PHE A 103 2.02 19.35 4.18
C PHE A 103 2.82 20.38 4.97
N TYR A 104 2.75 20.33 6.30
CA TYR A 104 3.49 21.25 7.16
C TYR A 104 5.00 21.10 6.96
N GLU A 105 5.52 19.87 6.96
CA GLU A 105 6.94 19.58 6.70
C GLU A 105 7.38 20.10 5.32
N PHE A 106 6.55 19.92 4.28
CA PHE A 106 6.84 20.43 2.95
C PHE A 106 6.90 21.95 2.91
N ARG A 107 5.98 22.64 3.60
CA ARG A 107 5.96 24.10 3.66
C ARG A 107 7.16 24.69 4.40
N LEU A 108 7.70 23.96 5.37
CA LEU A 108 8.94 24.36 6.07
C LEU A 108 10.19 24.15 5.21
N THR A 109 10.26 23.02 4.51
CA THR A 109 11.46 22.63 3.74
C THR A 109 11.52 23.27 2.35
N HIS A 110 10.38 23.70 1.81
CA HIS A 110 10.26 24.29 0.47
C HIS A 110 9.44 25.60 0.53
N PRO A 111 9.96 26.64 1.22
CA PRO A 111 9.21 27.88 1.45
C PRO A 111 8.88 28.63 0.15
N ASP A 112 9.71 28.49 -0.87
CA ASP A 112 9.59 29.19 -2.16
C ASP A 112 8.55 28.56 -3.11
N VAL A 113 8.07 27.35 -2.78
CA VAL A 113 7.07 26.65 -3.60
C VAL A 113 5.67 27.17 -3.30
N SER A 114 4.88 27.36 -4.36
CA SER A 114 3.48 27.81 -4.28
C SER A 114 2.66 27.01 -3.25
N PHE A 115 1.89 27.73 -2.43
CA PHE A 115 0.94 27.14 -1.48
C PHE A 115 0.00 26.14 -2.17
N HIS A 116 -0.54 26.52 -3.33
CA HIS A 116 -1.51 25.69 -4.06
C HIS A 116 -0.89 24.36 -4.50
N PHE A 117 0.38 24.39 -4.94
CA PHE A 117 1.08 23.17 -5.29
C PHE A 117 1.28 22.25 -4.07
N GLY A 118 1.72 22.81 -2.95
CA GLY A 118 1.84 22.06 -1.69
C GLY A 118 0.51 21.46 -1.23
N LEU A 119 -0.59 22.21 -1.39
CA LEU A 119 -1.93 21.75 -1.03
C LEU A 119 -2.37 20.59 -1.93
N VAL A 120 -2.22 20.70 -3.24
CA VAL A 120 -2.57 19.63 -4.19
C VAL A 120 -1.75 18.36 -3.90
N ARG A 121 -0.44 18.51 -3.66
CA ARG A 121 0.42 17.38 -3.24
C ARG A 121 -0.12 16.70 -1.98
N SER A 122 -0.49 17.48 -0.96
CA SER A 122 -1.05 16.94 0.28
C SER A 122 -2.39 16.24 0.07
N LEU A 123 -3.27 16.79 -0.77
CA LEU A 123 -4.56 16.17 -1.09
C LEU A 123 -4.40 14.85 -1.86
N ILE A 124 -3.47 14.79 -2.81
CA ILE A 124 -3.12 13.54 -3.52
C ILE A 124 -2.57 12.52 -2.53
N GLN A 125 -1.63 12.93 -1.67
CA GLN A 125 -1.05 12.05 -0.65
C GLN A 125 -2.12 11.53 0.31
N PHE A 126 -2.98 12.40 0.84
CA PHE A 126 -4.08 12.04 1.72
C PHE A 126 -5.06 11.06 1.08
N THR A 127 -5.42 11.31 -0.19
CA THR A 127 -6.32 10.41 -0.93
C THR A 127 -5.68 9.04 -1.10
N TYR A 128 -4.42 9.00 -1.54
CA TYR A 128 -3.68 7.78 -1.75
C TYR A 128 -3.50 6.98 -0.45
N THR A 129 -3.09 7.64 0.64
CA THR A 129 -2.90 6.98 1.94
C THR A 129 -4.23 6.50 2.53
N THR A 130 -5.33 7.22 2.31
CA THR A 130 -6.67 6.77 2.72
C THR A 130 -7.11 5.52 1.97
N LEU A 131 -6.95 5.49 0.64
CA LEU A 131 -7.27 4.32 -0.19
C LEU A 131 -6.41 3.10 0.17
N PHE A 132 -5.11 3.31 0.34
CA PHE A 132 -4.20 2.29 0.87
C PHE A 132 -4.66 1.81 2.25
N GLY A 133 -5.06 2.75 3.12
CA GLY A 133 -5.57 2.46 4.44
C GLY A 133 -6.77 1.52 4.43
N TRP A 134 -7.74 1.77 3.54
CA TRP A 134 -8.92 0.90 3.33
C TRP A 134 -8.50 -0.49 2.89
N PHE A 135 -7.56 -0.59 1.95
CA PHE A 135 -7.06 -1.89 1.49
C PHE A 135 -6.30 -2.65 2.60
N ALA A 136 -5.41 -1.99 3.34
CA ALA A 136 -4.68 -2.62 4.43
C ALA A 136 -5.63 -3.04 5.58
N ALA A 137 -6.68 -2.27 5.86
CA ALA A 137 -7.73 -2.68 6.79
C ALA A 137 -8.51 -3.90 6.27
N TRP A 138 -8.89 -3.92 4.99
CA TRP A 138 -9.52 -5.08 4.35
C TRP A 138 -8.66 -6.34 4.49
N VAL A 139 -7.38 -6.26 4.12
CA VAL A 139 -6.40 -7.35 4.24
C VAL A 139 -6.29 -7.83 5.69
N PHE A 140 -6.14 -6.91 6.66
CA PHE A 140 -6.06 -7.26 8.07
C PHE A 140 -7.33 -7.97 8.57
N LEU A 141 -8.51 -7.47 8.21
CA LEU A 141 -9.80 -8.03 8.61
C LEU A 141 -10.04 -9.41 7.99
N ARG A 142 -9.68 -9.60 6.72
CA ARG A 142 -9.92 -10.84 5.97
C ARG A 142 -8.96 -11.96 6.35
N TYR A 143 -7.70 -11.63 6.63
CA TYR A 143 -6.68 -12.62 6.98
C TYR A 143 -6.41 -12.75 8.48
N GLY A 144 -6.88 -11.80 9.30
CA GLY A 144 -6.56 -11.74 10.74
C GLY A 144 -5.07 -11.61 11.03
N SER A 145 -4.28 -11.12 10.07
CA SER A 145 -2.81 -11.19 10.08
C SER A 145 -2.18 -9.81 9.95
N LEU A 146 -1.52 -9.36 11.02
CA LEU A 146 -0.72 -8.14 11.01
C LEU A 146 0.46 -8.26 10.03
N TRP A 147 1.08 -9.44 9.97
CA TRP A 147 2.20 -9.71 9.07
C TRP A 147 1.83 -9.52 7.60
N THR A 148 0.63 -9.93 7.21
CA THR A 148 0.14 -9.75 5.84
C THR A 148 0.00 -8.25 5.53
N ALA A 149 -0.58 -7.46 6.44
CA ALA A 149 -0.70 -6.01 6.26
C ALA A 149 0.69 -5.33 6.17
N ILE A 150 1.65 -5.70 7.02
CA ILE A 150 3.02 -5.16 7.01
C ILE A 150 3.72 -5.45 5.68
N VAL A 151 3.64 -6.68 5.17
CA VAL A 151 4.29 -7.07 3.91
C VAL A 151 3.64 -6.34 2.72
N VAL A 152 2.32 -6.26 2.69
CA VAL A 152 1.57 -5.50 1.68
C VAL A 152 1.96 -4.01 1.72
N HIS A 153 2.02 -3.40 2.91
CA HIS A 153 2.46 -2.02 3.09
C HIS A 153 3.88 -1.82 2.56
N SER A 154 4.82 -2.66 3.01
CA SER A 154 6.22 -2.57 2.61
C SER A 154 6.36 -2.65 1.08
N PHE A 155 5.62 -3.55 0.43
CA PHE A 155 5.57 -3.67 -1.02
C PHE A 155 5.02 -2.40 -1.69
N CYS A 156 3.91 -1.85 -1.20
CA CYS A 156 3.35 -0.58 -1.70
C CYS A 156 4.35 0.58 -1.57
N ASN A 157 5.13 0.65 -0.49
CA ASN A 157 6.17 1.67 -0.32
C ASN A 157 7.30 1.49 -1.34
N VAL A 158 7.67 0.25 -1.69
CA VAL A 158 8.69 -0.03 -2.72
C VAL A 158 8.20 0.34 -4.12
N MET A 159 6.91 0.13 -4.41
CA MET A 159 6.32 0.45 -5.72
C MET A 159 6.01 1.94 -5.87
N GLY A 160 5.58 2.62 -4.81
CA GLY A 160 5.13 4.02 -4.86
C GLY A 160 3.82 4.19 -5.61
N LEU A 161 3.46 5.44 -5.94
CA LEU A 161 2.25 5.73 -6.70
C LEU A 161 2.43 5.32 -8.17
N PRO A 162 1.50 4.57 -8.78
CA PRO A 162 1.57 4.29 -10.21
C PRO A 162 1.58 5.57 -11.04
N ARG A 163 2.31 5.55 -12.16
CA ARG A 163 2.26 6.62 -13.15
C ARG A 163 0.89 6.61 -13.83
N PHE A 164 0.07 7.63 -13.59
CA PHE A 164 -1.24 7.77 -14.25
C PHE A 164 -1.19 8.67 -15.49
N TRP A 165 -0.07 9.36 -15.74
CA TRP A 165 0.11 10.26 -16.88
C TRP A 165 1.56 10.27 -17.39
N GLY A 166 1.73 10.70 -18.64
CA GLY A 166 3.03 10.76 -19.32
C GLY A 166 3.29 9.56 -20.21
N ALA A 167 4.42 9.59 -20.92
CA ALA A 167 4.87 8.51 -21.79
C ALA A 167 6.22 7.99 -21.30
N LEU A 168 6.47 6.71 -21.53
CA LEU A 168 7.81 6.11 -21.49
C LEU A 168 8.57 6.49 -22.77
N GLU A 169 9.89 6.27 -22.78
CA GLU A 169 10.76 6.63 -23.91
C GLU A 169 10.24 6.11 -25.26
N GLU A 170 9.68 4.90 -25.25
CA GLU A 170 9.08 4.28 -26.43
C GLU A 170 7.55 4.20 -26.29
N VAL A 171 6.85 4.55 -27.38
CA VAL A 171 5.38 4.58 -27.41
C VAL A 171 4.77 3.20 -27.13
N TRP A 172 5.37 2.12 -27.64
CA TRP A 172 4.86 0.77 -27.39
C TRP A 172 4.97 0.37 -25.90
N LYS A 173 6.06 0.76 -25.21
CA LYS A 173 6.22 0.54 -23.77
C LYS A 173 5.11 1.25 -23.00
N THR A 174 4.76 2.47 -23.42
CA THR A 174 3.66 3.25 -22.84
C THR A 174 2.32 2.51 -22.97
N TRP A 175 1.99 1.99 -24.16
CA TRP A 175 0.76 1.22 -24.37
C TRP A 175 0.71 -0.07 -23.54
N VAL A 176 1.84 -0.80 -23.49
CA VAL A 176 1.96 -2.01 -22.66
C VAL A 176 1.75 -1.67 -21.19
N TYR A 177 2.45 -0.65 -20.67
CA TYR A 177 2.32 -0.21 -19.29
C TYR A 177 0.87 0.11 -18.91
N TYR A 178 0.19 0.97 -19.68
CA TYR A 178 -1.19 1.36 -19.36
C TYR A 178 -2.19 0.22 -19.51
N THR A 179 -1.98 -0.68 -20.47
CA THR A 179 -2.82 -1.87 -20.64
C THR A 179 -2.67 -2.82 -19.46
N VAL A 180 -1.42 -3.09 -19.03
CA VAL A 180 -1.13 -3.92 -17.85
C VAL A 180 -1.64 -3.26 -16.57
N LEU A 181 -1.53 -1.93 -16.44
CA LEU A 181 -2.06 -1.18 -15.30
C LEU A 181 -3.58 -1.37 -15.16
N VAL A 182 -4.33 -1.20 -16.26
CA VAL A 182 -5.79 -1.38 -16.26
C VAL A 182 -6.17 -2.84 -16.04
N ALA A 183 -5.49 -3.78 -16.70
CA ALA A 183 -5.73 -5.20 -16.52
C ALA A 183 -5.44 -5.65 -15.08
N GLY A 184 -4.38 -5.14 -14.46
CA GLY A 184 -4.02 -5.38 -13.07
C GLY A 184 -5.07 -4.86 -12.10
N ALA A 185 -5.58 -3.63 -12.30
CA ALA A 185 -6.68 -3.09 -11.50
C ALA A 185 -7.97 -3.93 -11.64
N GLY A 186 -8.29 -4.39 -12.85
CA GLY A 186 -9.41 -5.30 -13.10
C GLY A 186 -9.23 -6.64 -12.37
N GLY A 187 -8.06 -7.27 -12.53
CA GLY A 187 -7.72 -8.52 -11.85
C GLY A 187 -7.75 -8.41 -10.33
N PHE A 188 -7.28 -7.28 -9.78
CA PHE A 188 -7.40 -6.97 -8.37
C PHE A 188 -8.86 -6.89 -7.93
N TYR A 189 -9.71 -6.17 -8.66
CA TYR A 189 -11.13 -6.04 -8.34
C TYR A 189 -11.84 -7.40 -8.30
N TYR A 190 -11.64 -8.24 -9.33
CA TYR A 190 -12.21 -9.60 -9.36
C TYR A 190 -11.64 -10.52 -8.28
N GLY A 191 -10.35 -10.39 -7.98
CA GLY A 191 -9.65 -11.19 -6.98
C GLY A 191 -9.87 -10.74 -5.54
N LEU A 192 -10.31 -9.50 -5.30
CA LEU A 192 -10.33 -8.87 -3.97
C LEU A 192 -11.12 -9.69 -2.95
N TRP A 193 -12.25 -10.26 -3.35
CA TRP A 193 -13.06 -11.08 -2.46
C TRP A 193 -12.56 -12.52 -2.38
N ARG A 194 -12.39 -13.18 -3.53
CA ARG A 194 -12.10 -14.62 -3.61
C ARG A 194 -10.69 -14.95 -3.12
N TRP A 195 -9.72 -14.12 -3.45
CA TRP A 195 -8.32 -14.38 -3.07
C TRP A 195 -8.02 -13.97 -1.64
N THR A 196 -8.89 -13.22 -0.96
CA THR A 196 -8.77 -12.87 0.47
C THR A 196 -9.59 -13.76 1.39
N GLU A 197 -10.06 -14.92 0.93
CA GLU A 197 -10.64 -15.93 1.82
C GLU A 197 -9.57 -16.56 2.70
N SER A 198 -9.81 -16.60 4.02
CA SER A 198 -8.95 -17.24 5.01
C SER A 198 -9.78 -17.75 6.19
N PRO A 199 -9.39 -18.89 6.80
CA PRO A 199 -10.01 -19.37 8.03
C PRO A 199 -9.81 -18.42 9.22
N ASN A 200 -8.87 -17.48 9.14
CA ASN A 200 -8.54 -16.53 10.19
C ASN A 200 -9.28 -15.19 10.07
N THR A 201 -10.31 -15.10 9.22
CA THR A 201 -11.08 -13.87 9.04
C THR A 201 -11.65 -13.36 10.38
N LEU A 202 -11.49 -12.05 10.63
CA LEU A 202 -11.98 -11.36 11.83
C LEU A 202 -13.39 -10.81 11.67
N ILE A 203 -13.94 -10.92 10.46
CA ILE A 203 -15.29 -10.45 10.12
C ILE A 203 -16.07 -11.59 9.46
N VAL A 204 -17.36 -11.65 9.78
CA VAL A 204 -18.31 -12.49 9.05
C VAL A 204 -18.63 -11.75 7.76
N VAL A 205 -18.10 -12.27 6.65
CA VAL A 205 -18.37 -11.71 5.34
C VAL A 205 -19.45 -12.58 4.70
N GLY A 206 -20.69 -12.09 4.74
CA GLY A 206 -21.85 -12.75 4.12
C GLY A 206 -21.88 -12.62 2.61
#